data_AF-A0AAV0RHT6-F1
#
_entry.id   AF-A0AAV0RHT6-F1
#
_cell.length_a   1.000
_cell.length_b   1.000
_cell.length_c   1.000
_cell.angle_alpha   90.00
_cell.angle_beta   90.00
_cell.angle_gamma   90.00
#
_symmetry.space_group_name_H-M   'P 1'
#
loop_
_entity.id
_entity.type
_entity.pdbx_description
1 polymer ?
#
loop_
_entity_poly.entity_id
_entity_poly.type
_entity_poly.pdbx_seq_one_letter_code
_entity_poly.pdbx_strand_id
1 'polypeptide(L)'
;MPTLVVPAAGNREFLLNPLVFQGPCNSYRLHFQVGGRIVAPDETDEAAWRNNRQTWIAFFNVDGLSLNGGGSFDGRGQLWWDLCKNEDFNCTRPTALYFNNCNRLRLSKLRHLNSAKNHIGISASNIVRISRLAIAAPGDSPNTDGIDISGSSYVRVRDTVIGTGDDCIAINGFCSHVDVARVACGPGHGISVGSLGEDGAYQTVSDVRVADCVFNRTLSGARIKTWQGGSGYVKNVTFERLRMIDAGNPIIINQDYVNNRTGSPPSNIQISDVTYDGVSGTSSVPRAIYFHCEEGTSGNGCDGIVLKDVHIAAAAAGVETYAVCVNAHGTSTPSNFPSVSCLAP
;
A
#
# COMPACT_ATOMS: atom_id res chain seq x y z
N MET A 1 25.83 15.71 -12.69
CA MET A 1 24.58 15.49 -11.92
C MET A 1 24.89 15.89 -10.49
N PRO A 2 24.32 16.99 -9.96
CA PRO A 2 24.49 17.35 -8.56
C PRO A 2 24.14 16.16 -7.66
N THR A 3 25.06 15.80 -6.77
CA THR A 3 24.97 14.60 -5.94
C THR A 3 25.18 14.95 -4.48
N LEU A 4 24.20 14.65 -3.63
CA LEU A 4 24.36 14.63 -2.18
C LEU A 4 24.72 13.21 -1.77
N VAL A 5 25.84 13.03 -1.07
CA VAL A 5 26.34 11.71 -0.64
C VAL A 5 26.24 11.59 0.88
N VAL A 6 25.55 10.56 1.34
CA VAL A 6 25.64 10.03 2.71
C VAL A 6 26.58 8.83 2.65
N PRO A 7 27.85 8.98 3.06
CA PRO A 7 28.88 7.98 2.82
C PRO A 7 28.64 6.71 3.65
N ALA A 8 29.13 5.58 3.15
CA ALA A 8 29.25 4.38 3.98
C ALA A 8 30.21 4.70 5.14
N ALA A 9 29.80 4.41 6.37
CA ALA A 9 30.52 4.84 7.58
C ALA A 9 30.82 3.67 8.53
N GLY A 10 30.93 2.45 8.01
CA GLY A 10 31.08 1.23 8.83
C GLY A 10 29.90 1.07 9.78
N ASN A 11 30.16 1.09 11.09
CA ASN A 11 29.15 1.00 12.15
C ASN A 11 28.61 2.36 12.63
N ARG A 12 29.01 3.48 12.00
CA ARG A 12 28.51 4.81 12.39
C ARG A 12 27.16 5.10 11.71
N GLU A 13 26.35 5.87 12.41
CA GLU A 13 25.02 6.30 11.99
C GLU A 13 24.98 7.82 11.83
N PHE A 14 24.12 8.30 10.93
CA PHE A 14 23.83 9.72 10.76
C PHE A 14 22.47 10.02 11.38
N LEU A 15 22.49 10.64 12.56
CA LEU A 15 21.28 11.19 13.17
C LEU A 15 20.82 12.38 12.33
N LEU A 16 19.59 12.33 11.83
CA LEU A 16 19.03 13.37 10.97
C LEU A 16 17.71 13.87 11.56
N ASN A 17 17.66 15.11 12.00
CA ASN A 17 16.41 15.75 12.40
C ASN A 17 15.45 15.87 11.20
N PRO A 18 14.14 16.03 11.44
CA PRO A 18 13.17 16.24 10.38
C PRO A 18 13.61 17.31 9.39
N LEU A 19 13.56 16.98 8.10
CA LEU A 19 14.15 17.80 7.04
C LEU A 19 13.28 17.81 5.79
N VAL A 20 13.13 18.99 5.21
CA VAL A 20 12.42 19.22 3.95
C VAL A 20 13.40 19.68 2.86
N PHE A 21 13.43 18.94 1.76
CA PHE A 21 14.09 19.32 0.51
C PHE A 21 13.06 19.97 -0.41
N GLN A 22 13.23 21.26 -0.67
CA GLN A 22 12.27 22.08 -1.41
C GLN A 22 12.81 22.44 -2.80
N GLY A 23 12.02 22.13 -3.83
CA GLY A 23 12.19 22.65 -5.18
C GLY A 23 11.28 23.86 -5.48
N PRO A 24 11.26 24.34 -6.73
CA PRO A 24 11.89 23.72 -7.90
C PRO A 24 13.42 23.83 -7.86
N CYS A 25 14.11 22.82 -8.40
CA CYS A 25 15.56 22.82 -8.49
C CYS A 25 16.03 23.27 -9.88
N ASN A 26 17.20 23.91 -9.97
CA ASN A 26 17.78 24.33 -11.26
C ASN A 26 18.16 23.14 -12.17
N SER A 27 18.37 21.96 -11.59
CA SER A 27 18.67 20.72 -12.32
C SER A 27 17.51 19.74 -12.23
N TYR A 28 17.16 19.12 -13.35
CA TYR A 28 16.22 17.99 -13.47
C TYR A 28 16.93 16.63 -13.37
N ARG A 29 18.21 16.62 -13.00
CA ARG A 29 18.99 15.40 -12.74
C ARG A 29 19.66 15.59 -11.39
N LEU A 30 18.99 15.14 -10.34
CA LEU A 30 19.50 15.19 -8.98
C LEU A 30 19.75 13.78 -8.49
N HIS A 31 20.82 13.60 -7.72
CA HIS A 31 21.14 12.33 -7.11
C HIS A 31 21.34 12.51 -5.62
N PHE A 32 20.66 11.68 -4.86
CA PHE A 32 20.86 11.52 -3.45
C PHE A 32 21.36 10.09 -3.26
N GLN A 33 22.63 9.96 -2.88
CA GLN A 33 23.30 8.69 -2.72
C GLN A 33 23.45 8.35 -1.23
N VAL A 34 22.68 7.38 -0.76
CA VAL A 34 22.72 6.85 0.61
C VAL A 34 23.52 5.57 0.64
N GLY A 35 24.80 5.65 1.01
CA GLY A 35 25.65 4.49 1.30
C GLY A 35 25.72 4.16 2.79
N GLY A 36 25.44 5.12 3.68
CA GLY A 36 25.42 4.94 5.12
C GLY A 36 24.04 4.62 5.71
N ARG A 37 23.96 4.64 7.04
CA ARG A 37 22.73 4.45 7.80
C ARG A 37 22.27 5.79 8.40
N ILE A 38 21.10 6.24 7.99
CA ILE A 38 20.43 7.45 8.50
C ILE A 38 19.40 7.01 9.54
N VAL A 39 19.40 7.63 10.72
CA VAL A 39 18.50 7.29 11.82
C VAL A 39 17.71 8.51 12.26
N ALA A 40 16.44 8.31 12.59
CA ALA A 40 15.56 9.36 13.11
C ALA A 40 15.90 9.70 14.57
N PRO A 41 15.56 10.91 15.04
CA PRO A 41 15.57 11.23 16.46
C PRO A 41 14.54 10.38 17.21
N ASP A 42 14.76 10.24 18.51
CA ASP A 42 13.79 9.56 19.38
C ASP A 42 12.47 10.36 19.45
N GLU A 43 11.36 9.71 19.73
CA GLU A 43 10.05 10.37 19.87
C GLU A 43 10.06 11.40 21.00
N THR A 44 10.79 11.10 22.09
CA THR A 44 10.93 11.97 23.26
C THR A 44 11.81 13.20 22.99
N ASP A 45 12.46 13.30 21.83
CA ASP A 45 13.21 14.49 21.43
C ASP A 45 12.25 15.55 20.87
N GLU A 46 11.50 16.19 21.78
CA GLU A 46 10.53 17.22 21.41
C GLU A 46 11.17 18.38 20.61
N ALA A 47 12.44 18.69 20.90
CA ALA A 47 13.16 19.74 20.20
C ALA A 47 13.39 19.39 18.72
N ALA A 48 13.74 18.13 18.43
CA ALA A 48 13.91 17.66 17.06
C ALA A 48 12.59 17.63 16.27
N TRP A 49 11.49 17.19 16.89
CA TRP A 49 10.19 17.04 16.22
C TRP A 49 9.29 18.28 16.24
N ARG A 50 9.72 19.36 16.89
CA ARG A 50 8.94 20.59 17.10
C ARG A 50 8.31 21.18 15.83
N ASN A 51 9.03 21.13 14.71
CA ASN A 51 8.63 21.81 13.47
C ASN A 51 7.80 20.94 12.53
N ASN A 52 7.96 19.62 12.59
CA ASN A 52 7.29 18.70 11.68
C ASN A 52 7.23 17.31 12.31
N ARG A 53 6.03 16.92 12.70
CA ARG A 53 5.74 15.62 13.33
C ARG A 53 4.99 14.66 12.39
N GLN A 54 4.67 15.12 11.19
CA GLN A 54 3.93 14.36 10.17
C GLN A 54 4.86 13.61 9.21
N THR A 55 6.06 14.15 8.96
CA THR A 55 7.04 13.55 8.06
C THR A 55 8.45 13.72 8.64
N TRP A 56 9.28 12.70 8.49
CA TRP A 56 10.69 12.76 8.89
C TRP A 56 11.53 13.40 7.77
N ILE A 57 11.57 12.79 6.60
CA ILE A 57 12.30 13.34 5.44
C ILE A 57 11.31 13.57 4.32
N ALA A 58 11.20 14.81 3.84
CA ALA A 58 10.27 15.15 2.78
C ALA A 58 10.96 15.83 1.58
N PHE A 59 10.47 15.54 0.39
CA PHE A 59 10.85 16.17 -0.87
C PHE A 59 9.61 16.79 -1.49
N PHE A 60 9.64 18.09 -1.75
CA PHE A 60 8.55 18.83 -2.39
C PHE A 60 9.03 19.47 -3.68
N ASN A 61 8.29 19.24 -4.77
CA ASN A 61 8.58 19.85 -6.09
C ASN A 61 9.99 19.52 -6.63
N VAL A 62 10.53 18.34 -6.32
CA VAL A 62 11.86 17.91 -6.75
C VAL A 62 11.74 16.99 -7.95
N ASP A 63 11.98 17.54 -9.14
CA ASP A 63 11.88 16.82 -10.40
C ASP A 63 13.18 16.09 -10.77
N GLY A 64 13.05 14.84 -11.23
CA GLY A 64 14.15 14.03 -11.73
C GLY A 64 15.15 13.58 -10.66
N LEU A 65 14.67 13.44 -9.42
CA LEU A 65 15.44 12.88 -8.31
C LEU A 65 15.69 11.39 -8.50
N SER A 66 16.95 10.99 -8.35
CA SER A 66 17.35 9.61 -8.13
C SER A 66 17.85 9.44 -6.70
N LEU A 67 17.20 8.57 -5.91
CA LEU A 67 17.59 8.24 -4.54
C LEU A 67 17.97 6.75 -4.49
N ASN A 68 19.24 6.45 -4.19
CA ASN A 68 19.77 5.08 -4.13
C ASN A 68 21.04 5.00 -3.29
N GLY A 69 21.69 3.84 -3.18
CA GLY A 69 23.07 3.74 -2.69
C GLY A 69 23.40 2.54 -1.80
N GLY A 70 22.42 1.69 -1.49
CA GLY A 70 22.61 0.47 -0.68
C GLY A 70 22.47 0.68 0.83
N GLY A 71 22.47 1.93 1.29
CA GLY A 71 22.30 2.30 2.68
C GLY A 71 20.85 2.21 3.17
N SER A 72 20.61 2.73 4.38
CA SER A 72 19.34 2.55 5.08
C SER A 72 18.78 3.81 5.72
N PHE A 73 17.46 3.90 5.78
CA PHE A 73 16.70 4.81 6.64
C PHE A 73 16.08 4.00 7.77
N ASP A 74 16.34 4.38 9.03
CA ASP A 74 15.72 3.77 10.21
C ASP A 74 14.91 4.82 10.97
N GLY A 75 13.59 4.63 10.98
CA GLY A 75 12.64 5.54 11.62
C GLY A 75 12.56 5.40 13.14
N ARG A 76 13.24 4.40 13.74
CA ARG A 76 13.23 4.12 15.19
C ARG A 76 11.82 4.11 15.80
N GLY A 77 10.87 3.48 15.09
CA GLY A 77 9.44 3.52 15.38
C GLY A 77 8.98 2.87 16.71
N GLN A 78 9.82 2.10 17.40
CA GLN A 78 9.40 1.34 18.60
C GLN A 78 8.68 2.20 19.64
N LEU A 79 9.30 3.32 20.04
CA LEU A 79 8.72 4.19 21.06
C LEU A 79 7.43 4.88 20.57
N TRP A 80 7.38 5.26 19.30
CA TRP A 80 6.18 5.78 18.66
C TRP A 80 5.02 4.77 18.70
N TRP A 81 5.30 3.49 18.44
CA TRP A 81 4.27 2.46 18.51
C TRP A 81 3.79 2.27 19.94
N ASP A 82 4.72 2.16 20.91
CA ASP A 82 4.38 1.92 22.32
C ASP A 82 3.52 3.03 22.94
N LEU A 83 3.85 4.30 22.66
CA LEU A 83 3.08 5.46 23.17
C LEU A 83 1.71 5.62 22.53
N CYS A 84 1.53 5.05 21.34
CA CYS A 84 0.31 5.19 20.56
C CYS A 84 -0.62 3.97 20.61
N LYS A 85 -0.30 2.97 21.44
CA LYS A 85 -1.11 1.75 21.60
C LYS A 85 -2.51 1.99 22.14
N ASN A 86 -2.74 3.08 22.87
CA ASN A 86 -3.98 3.28 23.63
C ASN A 86 -5.00 4.24 23.00
N GLU A 87 -4.77 4.79 21.80
CA GLU A 87 -5.68 5.73 21.08
C GLU A 87 -6.16 7.00 21.86
N ASP A 88 -5.91 7.10 23.16
CA ASP A 88 -6.38 8.14 24.08
C ASP A 88 -5.59 9.46 23.99
N PHE A 89 -4.71 9.59 22.99
CA PHE A 89 -3.94 10.80 22.75
C PHE A 89 -3.82 11.06 21.25
N ASN A 90 -3.75 12.33 20.87
CA ASN A 90 -3.52 12.81 19.50
C ASN A 90 -2.15 12.33 18.97
N CYS A 91 -2.07 11.04 18.67
CA CYS A 91 -0.86 10.35 18.26
C CYS A 91 -0.57 10.66 16.79
N THR A 92 0.18 11.73 16.56
CA THR A 92 0.73 12.03 15.24
C THR A 92 2.09 11.36 15.09
N ARG A 93 2.17 10.33 14.23
CA ARG A 93 3.41 9.60 13.90
C ARG A 93 3.92 10.00 12.52
N PRO A 94 5.24 10.21 12.34
CA PRO A 94 5.79 10.65 11.08
C PRO A 94 5.89 9.53 10.04
N THR A 95 5.50 9.83 8.80
CA THR A 95 5.95 9.08 7.62
C THR A 95 7.46 9.21 7.48
N ALA A 96 8.20 8.12 7.27
CA ALA A 96 9.67 8.18 7.25
C ALA A 96 10.20 8.96 6.03
N LEU A 97 9.68 8.69 4.83
CA LEU A 97 10.12 9.33 3.61
C LEU A 97 8.92 9.73 2.75
N TYR A 98 8.79 11.03 2.48
CA TYR A 98 7.64 11.59 1.76
C TYR A 98 8.07 12.33 0.49
N PHE A 99 7.37 12.07 -0.62
CA PHE A 99 7.58 12.72 -1.90
C PHE A 99 6.27 13.36 -2.35
N ASN A 100 6.24 14.67 -2.49
CA ASN A 100 5.10 15.41 -3.00
C ASN A 100 5.49 16.18 -4.26
N ASN A 101 4.70 16.02 -5.32
CA ASN A 101 4.96 16.64 -6.62
C ASN A 101 6.39 16.41 -7.14
N CYS A 102 6.89 15.17 -6.98
CA CYS A 102 8.23 14.77 -7.39
C CYS A 102 8.16 13.93 -8.67
N ASN A 103 8.17 14.61 -9.81
CA ASN A 103 8.09 13.96 -11.11
C ASN A 103 9.39 13.27 -11.50
N ARG A 104 9.32 12.22 -12.34
CA ARG A 104 10.49 11.45 -12.81
C ARG A 104 11.35 10.87 -11.68
N LEU A 105 10.75 10.63 -10.51
CA LEU A 105 11.37 10.07 -9.32
C LEU A 105 11.87 8.64 -9.58
N ARG A 106 13.10 8.35 -9.13
CA ARG A 106 13.69 7.01 -9.12
C ARG A 106 14.18 6.67 -7.73
N LEU A 107 13.56 5.69 -7.09
CA LEU A 107 13.96 5.15 -5.80
C LEU A 107 14.46 3.72 -5.97
N SER A 108 15.69 3.40 -5.54
CA SER A 108 16.14 2.02 -5.65
C SER A 108 17.29 1.60 -4.75
N LYS A 109 17.40 0.29 -4.46
CA LYS A 109 18.53 -0.30 -3.71
C LYS A 109 18.72 0.36 -2.34
N LEU A 110 17.66 0.41 -1.54
CA LEU A 110 17.67 1.01 -0.21
C LEU A 110 16.94 0.10 0.78
N ARG A 111 17.33 0.23 2.05
CA ARG A 111 16.67 -0.43 3.17
C ARG A 111 15.86 0.60 3.95
N HIS A 112 14.60 0.30 4.26
CA HIS A 112 13.75 1.15 5.10
C HIS A 112 13.34 0.33 6.31
N LEU A 113 13.63 0.83 7.50
CA LEU A 113 13.48 0.09 8.75
C LEU A 113 12.61 0.89 9.72
N ASN A 114 11.70 0.20 10.39
CA ASN A 114 11.02 0.67 11.60
C ASN A 114 10.45 2.09 11.48
N SER A 115 9.71 2.40 10.42
CA SER A 115 9.03 3.69 10.36
C SER A 115 7.98 3.83 11.47
N ALA A 116 7.83 5.03 12.03
CA ALA A 116 6.82 5.30 13.06
C ALA A 116 5.40 5.14 12.52
N LYS A 117 5.19 5.42 11.22
CA LYS A 117 3.95 5.19 10.45
C LYS A 117 4.34 4.52 9.14
N ASN A 118 3.81 4.95 8.00
CA ASN A 118 4.19 4.43 6.69
C ASN A 118 5.66 4.79 6.33
N HIS A 119 6.34 3.88 5.65
CA HIS A 119 7.76 4.04 5.32
C HIS A 119 7.98 5.03 4.17
N ILE A 120 7.19 4.91 3.11
CA ILE A 120 7.29 5.76 1.92
C ILE A 120 5.90 6.28 1.56
N GLY A 121 5.74 7.59 1.44
CA GLY A 121 4.55 8.22 0.89
C GLY A 121 4.87 8.96 -0.41
N ILE A 122 4.05 8.78 -1.44
CA ILE A 122 4.18 9.42 -2.75
C ILE A 122 2.86 10.06 -3.09
N SER A 123 2.88 11.38 -3.31
CA SER A 123 1.69 12.14 -3.66
C SER A 123 1.93 13.09 -4.82
N ALA A 124 0.87 13.36 -5.58
CA ALA A 124 0.85 14.34 -6.67
C ALA A 124 1.99 14.17 -7.71
N SER A 125 2.47 12.94 -7.92
CA SER A 125 3.71 12.69 -8.66
C SER A 125 3.45 11.90 -9.95
N ASN A 126 4.22 12.19 -10.99
CA ASN A 126 4.12 11.54 -12.30
C ASN A 126 5.45 10.89 -12.71
N ILE A 127 5.38 9.70 -13.31
CA ILE A 127 6.54 8.92 -13.76
C ILE A 127 7.44 8.56 -12.57
N VAL A 128 6.92 7.72 -11.68
CA VAL A 128 7.65 7.25 -10.50
C VAL A 128 8.15 5.82 -10.72
N ARG A 129 9.41 5.55 -10.41
CA ARG A 129 10.02 4.22 -10.50
C ARG A 129 10.66 3.81 -9.18
N ILE A 130 10.12 2.77 -8.57
CA ILE A 130 10.62 2.19 -7.32
C ILE A 130 11.10 0.78 -7.61
N SER A 131 12.33 0.43 -7.19
CA SER A 131 12.80 -0.94 -7.37
C SER A 131 13.86 -1.41 -6.39
N ARG A 132 13.89 -2.72 -6.09
CA ARG A 132 14.94 -3.33 -5.24
C ARG A 132 15.03 -2.66 -3.88
N LEU A 133 13.88 -2.44 -3.24
CA LEU A 133 13.84 -2.02 -1.85
C LEU A 133 13.72 -3.23 -0.93
N ALA A 134 14.20 -3.07 0.30
CA ALA A 134 13.88 -3.95 1.41
C ALA A 134 13.27 -3.11 2.52
N ILE A 135 11.99 -3.29 2.80
CA ILE A 135 11.23 -2.55 3.80
C ILE A 135 10.85 -3.50 4.93
N ALA A 136 11.17 -3.14 6.17
CA ALA A 136 10.95 -4.01 7.32
C ALA A 136 10.51 -3.24 8.58
N ALA A 137 9.44 -3.71 9.21
CA ALA A 137 9.02 -3.39 10.57
C ALA A 137 8.35 -4.64 11.20
N PRO A 138 8.21 -4.72 12.54
CA PRO A 138 7.47 -5.81 13.19
C PRO A 138 6.05 -5.97 12.64
N GLY A 139 5.55 -7.20 12.52
CA GLY A 139 4.22 -7.47 11.94
C GLY A 139 3.04 -6.98 12.79
N ASP A 140 3.28 -6.59 14.04
CA ASP A 140 2.34 -6.00 14.98
C ASP A 140 2.51 -4.47 15.13
N SER A 141 3.38 -3.86 14.33
CA SER A 141 3.59 -2.41 14.37
C SER A 141 2.48 -1.66 13.62
N PRO A 142 1.72 -0.77 14.29
CA PRO A 142 0.48 -0.23 13.73
C PRO A 142 0.73 0.73 12.56
N ASN A 143 -0.04 0.63 11.48
CA ASN A 143 0.00 1.57 10.33
C ASN A 143 1.41 1.80 9.77
N THR A 144 2.21 0.74 9.71
CA THR A 144 3.58 0.79 9.19
C THR A 144 3.66 0.46 7.71
N ASP A 145 2.71 0.97 6.92
CA ASP A 145 2.56 0.69 5.50
C ASP A 145 3.91 0.82 4.76
N GLY A 146 4.15 -0.05 3.77
CA GLY A 146 5.39 -0.02 3.01
C GLY A 146 5.47 1.19 2.09
N ILE A 147 4.52 1.29 1.16
CA ILE A 147 4.47 2.36 0.15
C ILE A 147 3.04 2.84 -0.05
N ASP A 148 2.78 4.10 0.27
CA ASP A 148 1.50 4.76 0.01
C ASP A 148 1.60 5.62 -1.23
N ILE A 149 0.65 5.47 -2.15
CA ILE A 149 0.60 6.19 -3.41
C ILE A 149 -0.75 6.93 -3.47
N SER A 150 -0.74 8.24 -3.70
CA SER A 150 -1.94 9.06 -3.84
C SER A 150 -1.77 10.11 -4.94
N GLY A 151 -2.85 10.50 -5.64
CA GLY A 151 -2.79 11.59 -6.63
C GLY A 151 -1.72 11.44 -7.71
N SER A 152 -1.30 10.21 -8.02
CA SER A 152 -0.07 9.95 -8.78
C SER A 152 -0.36 9.08 -10.00
N SER A 153 0.42 9.29 -11.06
CA SER A 153 0.26 8.55 -12.30
C SER A 153 1.56 7.98 -12.85
N TYR A 154 1.45 6.90 -13.63
CA TYR A 154 2.59 6.19 -14.22
C TYR A 154 3.62 5.75 -13.16
N VAL A 155 3.11 5.12 -12.11
CA VAL A 155 3.92 4.62 -10.98
C VAL A 155 4.28 3.16 -11.24
N ARG A 156 5.56 2.80 -11.09
CA ARG A 156 6.03 1.43 -11.21
C ARG A 156 6.79 1.01 -9.96
N VAL A 157 6.36 -0.06 -9.31
CA VAL A 157 7.01 -0.66 -8.14
C VAL A 157 7.42 -2.08 -8.48
N ARG A 158 8.73 -2.40 -8.46
CA ARG A 158 9.21 -3.72 -8.88
C ARG A 158 10.34 -4.31 -8.05
N ASP A 159 10.43 -5.63 -8.00
CA ASP A 159 11.58 -6.34 -7.42
C ASP A 159 11.86 -5.95 -5.96
N THR A 160 10.81 -5.81 -5.14
CA THR A 160 10.90 -5.26 -3.78
C THR A 160 10.39 -6.27 -2.75
N VAL A 161 10.98 -6.28 -1.56
CA VAL A 161 10.53 -7.10 -0.42
C VAL A 161 10.02 -6.17 0.68
N ILE A 162 8.81 -6.44 1.18
CA ILE A 162 8.11 -5.63 2.19
C ILE A 162 7.54 -6.55 3.25
N GLY A 163 7.92 -6.34 4.50
CA GLY A 163 7.30 -6.97 5.67
C GLY A 163 7.07 -5.92 6.75
N THR A 164 5.81 -5.63 7.05
CA THR A 164 5.41 -4.58 7.99
C THR A 164 4.16 -5.00 8.76
N GLY A 165 3.60 -4.12 9.58
CA GLY A 165 2.35 -4.39 10.31
C GLY A 165 1.09 -3.85 9.63
N ASP A 166 1.18 -3.31 8.41
CA ASP A 166 0.02 -2.84 7.63
C ASP A 166 0.20 -3.13 6.13
N ASP A 167 -0.46 -2.40 5.23
CA ASP A 167 -0.38 -2.61 3.79
C ASP A 167 1.07 -2.62 3.28
N CYS A 168 1.41 -3.58 2.42
CA CYS A 168 2.66 -3.50 1.69
C CYS A 168 2.69 -2.26 0.80
N ILE A 169 1.60 -2.08 0.05
CA ILE A 169 1.40 -1.01 -0.90
C ILE A 169 -0.08 -0.62 -0.84
N ALA A 170 -0.35 0.65 -0.53
CA ALA A 170 -1.68 1.23 -0.57
C ALA A 170 -1.78 2.21 -1.76
N ILE A 171 -2.73 1.96 -2.66
CA ILE A 171 -3.01 2.78 -3.85
C ILE A 171 -4.28 3.59 -3.55
N ASN A 172 -4.10 4.80 -3.05
CA ASN A 172 -5.16 5.70 -2.61
C ASN A 172 -5.74 6.52 -3.78
N GLY A 173 -6.67 7.42 -3.47
CA GLY A 173 -7.42 8.18 -4.45
C GLY A 173 -6.58 9.03 -5.41
N PHE A 174 -7.17 9.27 -6.58
CA PHE A 174 -6.63 10.03 -7.71
C PHE A 174 -5.39 9.39 -8.34
N CYS A 175 -5.30 8.07 -8.33
CA CYS A 175 -4.19 7.33 -8.97
C CYS A 175 -4.59 6.76 -10.34
N SER A 176 -3.65 6.75 -11.29
CA SER A 176 -3.83 6.05 -12.57
C SER A 176 -2.54 5.43 -13.11
N HIS A 177 -2.65 4.36 -13.90
CA HIS A 177 -1.49 3.68 -14.51
C HIS A 177 -0.44 3.24 -13.47
N VAL A 178 -0.87 2.47 -12.47
CA VAL A 178 0.01 1.92 -11.42
C VAL A 178 0.34 0.47 -11.75
N ASP A 179 1.63 0.14 -11.87
CA ASP A 179 2.13 -1.20 -12.14
C ASP A 179 3.02 -1.68 -11.00
N VAL A 180 2.54 -2.68 -10.28
CA VAL A 180 3.27 -3.37 -9.21
C VAL A 180 3.64 -4.76 -9.71
N ALA A 181 4.93 -5.10 -9.72
CA ALA A 181 5.33 -6.43 -10.19
C ALA A 181 6.51 -7.03 -9.42
N ARG A 182 6.47 -8.35 -9.14
CA ARG A 182 7.55 -9.06 -8.42
C ARG A 182 7.83 -8.44 -7.05
N VAL A 183 6.77 -8.26 -6.28
CA VAL A 183 6.85 -7.83 -4.87
C VAL A 183 6.59 -9.02 -3.97
N ALA A 184 7.50 -9.23 -3.00
CA ALA A 184 7.28 -10.18 -1.92
C ALA A 184 6.74 -9.41 -0.71
N CYS A 185 5.51 -9.72 -0.34
CA CYS A 185 4.73 -9.13 0.73
C CYS A 185 4.62 -10.10 1.89
N GLY A 186 4.89 -9.65 3.11
CA GLY A 186 4.63 -10.49 4.27
C GLY A 186 5.66 -10.39 5.40
N PRO A 187 5.22 -10.24 6.66
CA PRO A 187 3.83 -10.04 7.11
C PRO A 187 3.26 -8.67 6.69
N GLY A 188 1.99 -8.39 6.99
CA GLY A 188 1.30 -7.12 6.69
C GLY A 188 -0.13 -7.31 6.18
N HIS A 189 -0.73 -6.31 5.53
CA HIS A 189 -2.12 -6.33 5.04
C HIS A 189 -2.24 -6.52 3.51
N GLY A 190 -1.16 -6.94 2.84
CA GLY A 190 -1.19 -7.22 1.40
C GLY A 190 -1.09 -5.97 0.54
N ILE A 191 -1.67 -6.01 -0.66
CA ILE A 191 -1.63 -4.90 -1.62
C ILE A 191 -3.07 -4.42 -1.81
N SER A 192 -3.28 -3.15 -1.47
CA SER A 192 -4.62 -2.57 -1.38
C SER A 192 -4.81 -1.44 -2.38
N VAL A 193 -5.94 -1.45 -3.07
CA VAL A 193 -6.54 -0.24 -3.66
C VAL A 193 -7.45 0.38 -2.62
N GLY A 194 -7.14 1.60 -2.20
CA GLY A 194 -7.81 2.34 -1.15
C GLY A 194 -7.10 2.31 0.21
N SER A 195 -7.77 2.77 1.28
CA SER A 195 -9.21 3.05 1.32
C SER A 195 -9.61 4.30 0.53
N LEU A 196 -10.79 4.25 -0.10
CA LEU A 196 -11.28 5.33 -0.96
C LEU A 196 -12.60 5.91 -0.46
N GLY A 197 -12.74 7.22 -0.54
CA GLY A 197 -13.99 7.94 -0.25
C GLY A 197 -14.23 8.25 1.21
N GLU A 198 -13.16 8.34 2.03
CA GLU A 198 -13.27 8.72 3.43
C GLU A 198 -14.04 10.04 3.59
N ASP A 199 -14.90 10.12 4.61
CA ASP A 199 -15.76 11.27 4.89
C ASP A 199 -16.59 11.74 3.68
N GLY A 200 -17.00 10.82 2.81
CA GLY A 200 -17.82 11.10 1.63
C GLY A 200 -17.06 11.69 0.45
N ALA A 201 -15.74 11.65 0.48
CA ALA A 201 -14.90 12.23 -0.56
C ALA A 201 -15.14 11.59 -1.94
N TYR A 202 -15.02 12.40 -3.00
CA TYR A 202 -14.91 11.91 -4.36
C TYR A 202 -13.48 11.44 -4.63
N GLN A 203 -13.27 10.18 -4.97
CA GLN A 203 -11.94 9.63 -5.27
C GLN A 203 -11.98 8.62 -6.43
N THR A 204 -10.91 8.60 -7.22
CA THR A 204 -10.82 7.75 -8.41
C THR A 204 -9.54 6.94 -8.43
N VAL A 205 -9.61 5.69 -8.88
CA VAL A 205 -8.44 4.87 -9.21
C VAL A 205 -8.70 4.16 -10.54
N SER A 206 -7.73 4.18 -11.46
CA SER A 206 -7.84 3.42 -12.70
C SER A 206 -6.54 2.80 -13.19
N ASP A 207 -6.65 1.77 -14.02
CA ASP A 207 -5.54 1.19 -14.77
C ASP A 207 -4.42 0.69 -13.82
N VAL A 208 -4.81 -0.17 -12.88
CA VAL A 208 -3.89 -0.76 -11.89
C VAL A 208 -3.59 -2.19 -12.29
N ARG A 209 -2.30 -2.56 -12.26
CA ARG A 209 -1.85 -3.93 -12.46
C ARG A 209 -0.96 -4.36 -11.30
N VAL A 210 -1.29 -5.48 -10.67
CA VAL A 210 -0.48 -6.14 -9.65
C VAL A 210 -0.15 -7.54 -10.15
N ALA A 211 1.13 -7.80 -10.41
CA ALA A 211 1.56 -9.00 -11.14
C ALA A 211 2.74 -9.73 -10.48
N ASP A 212 2.76 -11.05 -10.54
CA ASP A 212 3.93 -11.86 -10.13
C ASP A 212 4.34 -11.62 -8.66
N CYS A 213 3.37 -11.36 -7.77
CA CYS A 213 3.62 -11.06 -6.36
C CYS A 213 3.38 -12.27 -5.45
N VAL A 214 4.08 -12.30 -4.32
CA VAL A 214 3.92 -13.31 -3.27
C VAL A 214 3.39 -12.64 -2.02
N PHE A 215 2.37 -13.23 -1.41
CA PHE A 215 1.77 -12.81 -0.15
C PHE A 215 2.02 -13.90 0.89
N ASN A 216 2.84 -13.61 1.90
CA ASN A 216 3.30 -14.58 2.89
C ASN A 216 2.86 -14.15 4.28
N ARG A 217 1.89 -14.85 4.86
CA ARG A 217 1.33 -14.55 6.20
C ARG A 217 0.88 -13.09 6.31
N THR A 218 0.26 -12.58 5.25
CA THR A 218 -0.45 -11.29 5.28
C THR A 218 -1.87 -11.48 5.80
N LEU A 219 -2.51 -10.45 6.34
CA LEU A 219 -3.93 -10.50 6.77
C LEU A 219 -4.93 -10.37 5.61
N SER A 220 -4.47 -9.87 4.47
CA SER A 220 -5.21 -9.78 3.21
C SER A 220 -4.24 -10.01 2.04
N GLY A 221 -4.75 -10.44 0.89
CA GLY A 221 -3.95 -10.59 -0.32
C GLY A 221 -4.14 -9.40 -1.27
N ALA A 222 -4.90 -9.63 -2.35
CA ALA A 222 -5.34 -8.62 -3.29
C ALA A 222 -6.63 -7.96 -2.77
N ARG A 223 -6.55 -6.68 -2.40
CA ARG A 223 -7.64 -5.96 -1.70
C ARG A 223 -8.09 -4.70 -2.43
N ILE A 224 -9.40 -4.47 -2.47
CA ILE A 224 -10.02 -3.18 -2.80
C ILE A 224 -10.93 -2.78 -1.64
N LYS A 225 -10.71 -1.60 -1.05
CA LYS A 225 -11.44 -1.11 0.12
C LYS A 225 -12.01 0.29 -0.13
N THR A 226 -13.31 0.48 0.09
CA THR A 226 -13.96 1.79 -0.07
C THR A 226 -14.84 2.10 1.15
N TRP A 227 -14.85 3.36 1.57
CA TRP A 227 -15.66 3.84 2.69
C TRP A 227 -17.11 4.01 2.29
N GLN A 228 -18.01 3.73 3.24
CA GLN A 228 -19.41 4.13 3.14
C GLN A 228 -19.52 5.65 2.95
N GLY A 229 -20.44 6.06 2.10
CA GLY A 229 -20.70 7.46 1.72
C GLY A 229 -19.72 8.05 0.71
N GLY A 230 -18.59 7.40 0.47
CA GLY A 230 -17.63 7.79 -0.57
C GLY A 230 -18.25 7.84 -1.97
N SER A 231 -17.65 8.59 -2.89
CA SER A 231 -18.11 8.65 -4.30
C SER A 231 -16.94 8.58 -5.29
N GLY A 232 -17.20 8.19 -6.53
CA GLY A 232 -16.18 8.09 -7.58
C GLY A 232 -16.10 6.71 -8.20
N TYR A 233 -14.89 6.22 -8.51
CA TYR A 233 -14.74 4.92 -9.15
C TYR A 233 -13.40 4.23 -8.90
N VAL A 234 -13.41 2.90 -8.97
CA VAL A 234 -12.25 2.03 -9.19
C VAL A 234 -12.51 1.25 -10.46
N LYS A 235 -11.67 1.41 -11.49
CA LYS A 235 -11.90 0.75 -12.78
C LYS A 235 -10.64 0.15 -13.38
N ASN A 236 -10.77 -0.94 -14.13
CA ASN A 236 -9.67 -1.58 -14.84
C ASN A 236 -8.51 -1.93 -13.90
N VAL A 237 -8.77 -2.86 -12.97
CA VAL A 237 -7.78 -3.36 -12.00
C VAL A 237 -7.50 -4.83 -12.30
N THR A 238 -6.23 -5.17 -12.51
CA THR A 238 -5.81 -6.56 -12.76
C THR A 238 -4.86 -7.05 -11.69
N PHE A 239 -5.23 -8.14 -11.03
CA PHE A 239 -4.40 -8.93 -10.13
C PHE A 239 -4.05 -10.24 -10.83
N GLU A 240 -2.78 -10.48 -11.15
CA GLU A 240 -2.39 -11.64 -11.95
C GLU A 240 -1.14 -12.36 -11.46
N ARG A 241 -1.11 -13.69 -11.60
CA ARG A 241 0.02 -14.56 -11.19
C ARG A 241 0.43 -14.29 -9.74
N LEU A 242 -0.53 -14.38 -8.83
CA LEU A 242 -0.33 -14.12 -7.40
C LEU A 242 -0.16 -15.43 -6.63
N ARG A 243 0.84 -15.49 -5.74
CA ARG A 243 1.09 -16.64 -4.87
C ARG A 243 0.71 -16.30 -3.44
N MET A 244 -0.28 -17.00 -2.90
CA MET A 244 -0.74 -16.88 -1.50
C MET A 244 -0.08 -17.96 -0.63
N ILE A 245 0.56 -17.56 0.46
CA ILE A 245 1.17 -18.46 1.44
C ILE A 245 0.59 -18.09 2.78
N ASP A 246 -0.36 -18.88 3.26
CA ASP A 246 -0.99 -18.68 4.56
C ASP A 246 -1.54 -17.25 4.73
N ALA A 247 -2.13 -16.70 3.66
CA ALA A 247 -2.64 -15.33 3.64
C ALA A 247 -4.07 -15.30 4.19
N GLY A 248 -4.38 -14.35 5.06
CA GLY A 248 -5.76 -14.01 5.41
C GLY A 248 -6.44 -13.34 4.21
N ASN A 249 -7.77 -13.39 4.16
CA ASN A 249 -8.65 -12.87 3.09
C ASN A 249 -7.90 -12.64 1.74
N PRO A 250 -7.46 -13.72 1.06
CA PRO A 250 -6.57 -13.61 -0.09
C PRO A 250 -7.09 -12.75 -1.24
N ILE A 251 -8.39 -12.80 -1.51
CA ILE A 251 -9.05 -11.92 -2.48
C ILE A 251 -10.21 -11.23 -1.75
N ILE A 252 -10.20 -9.90 -1.75
CA ILE A 252 -11.23 -9.13 -1.05
C ILE A 252 -11.59 -7.82 -1.76
N ILE A 253 -12.87 -7.59 -1.95
CA ILE A 253 -13.47 -6.29 -2.27
C ILE A 253 -14.47 -6.00 -1.17
N ASN A 254 -14.31 -4.89 -0.45
CA ASN A 254 -15.26 -4.52 0.59
C ASN A 254 -15.55 -3.01 0.58
N GLN A 255 -16.82 -2.68 0.37
CA GLN A 255 -17.31 -1.30 0.29
C GLN A 255 -17.95 -0.79 1.58
N ASP A 256 -17.79 -1.54 2.67
CA ASP A 256 -18.36 -1.32 4.00
C ASP A 256 -17.33 -0.77 5.00
N TYR A 257 -16.27 -0.09 4.53
CA TYR A 257 -15.35 0.58 5.47
C TYR A 257 -16.12 1.69 6.20
N VAL A 258 -16.13 1.63 7.53
CA VAL A 258 -16.84 2.58 8.39
C VAL A 258 -15.86 3.26 9.33
N ASN A 259 -15.99 4.58 9.48
CA ASN A 259 -15.49 5.22 10.69
C ASN A 259 -16.52 4.94 11.79
N ASN A 260 -16.19 5.06 13.07
CA ASN A 260 -17.13 4.79 14.18
C ASN A 260 -18.38 5.71 14.20
N ARG A 261 -18.72 6.39 13.09
CA ARG A 261 -19.96 7.13 12.88
C ARG A 261 -21.04 6.15 12.41
N THR A 262 -22.10 6.03 13.19
CA THR A 262 -23.29 5.27 12.82
C THR A 262 -24.07 5.99 11.72
N GLY A 263 -24.59 5.24 10.73
CA GLY A 263 -25.56 5.76 9.74
C GLY A 263 -24.99 6.41 8.48
N SER A 264 -23.74 6.13 8.10
CA SER A 264 -23.22 6.54 6.79
C SER A 264 -24.04 5.93 5.65
N PRO A 265 -24.34 6.69 4.57
CA PRO A 265 -25.03 6.12 3.42
C PRO A 265 -24.13 5.09 2.72
N PRO A 266 -24.69 4.23 1.85
CA PRO A 266 -23.87 3.30 1.08
C PRO A 266 -22.77 4.01 0.27
N SER A 267 -21.63 3.35 0.08
CA SER A 267 -20.57 3.73 -0.84
C SER A 267 -21.12 3.90 -2.25
N ASN A 268 -20.83 5.05 -2.85
CA ASN A 268 -21.12 5.41 -4.24
C ASN A 268 -19.87 5.36 -5.12
N ILE A 269 -18.84 4.62 -4.70
CA ILE A 269 -17.67 4.35 -5.54
C ILE A 269 -18.00 3.16 -6.44
N GLN A 270 -18.15 3.41 -7.75
CA GLN A 270 -18.38 2.33 -8.70
C GLN A 270 -17.11 1.50 -8.88
N ILE A 271 -17.19 0.20 -8.63
CA ILE A 271 -16.09 -0.74 -8.93
C ILE A 271 -16.44 -1.48 -10.22
N SER A 272 -15.58 -1.38 -11.24
CA SER A 272 -15.78 -2.07 -12.52
C SER A 272 -14.50 -2.67 -13.09
N ASP A 273 -14.64 -3.71 -13.91
CA ASP A 273 -13.55 -4.30 -14.69
C ASP A 273 -12.37 -4.76 -13.82
N VAL A 274 -12.66 -5.60 -12.82
CA VAL A 274 -11.65 -6.15 -11.91
C VAL A 274 -11.34 -7.60 -12.29
N THR A 275 -10.11 -7.87 -12.70
CA THR A 275 -9.68 -9.21 -13.12
C THR A 275 -8.72 -9.82 -12.09
N TYR A 276 -9.00 -11.07 -11.72
CA TYR A 276 -8.11 -11.96 -10.97
C TYR A 276 -7.73 -13.13 -11.89
N ASP A 277 -6.48 -13.19 -12.36
CA ASP A 277 -6.00 -14.22 -13.31
C ASP A 277 -4.76 -14.96 -12.78
N GLY A 278 -4.91 -16.23 -12.43
CA GLY A 278 -3.79 -17.04 -11.93
C GLY A 278 -3.43 -16.73 -10.47
N VAL A 279 -4.42 -16.70 -9.56
CA VAL A 279 -4.18 -16.54 -8.12
C VAL A 279 -4.16 -17.92 -7.46
N SER A 280 -3.05 -18.32 -6.85
CA SER A 280 -2.92 -19.68 -6.28
C SER A 280 -2.26 -19.73 -4.92
N GLY A 281 -2.62 -20.72 -4.10
CA GLY A 281 -1.92 -21.02 -2.86
C GLY A 281 -2.81 -21.36 -1.69
N THR A 282 -2.49 -20.79 -0.51
CA THR A 282 -3.15 -21.15 0.76
C THR A 282 -3.67 -19.93 1.50
N SER A 283 -4.83 -20.10 2.12
CA SER A 283 -5.50 -19.14 2.99
C SER A 283 -5.37 -19.54 4.46
N SER A 284 -5.06 -18.60 5.34
CA SER A 284 -5.03 -18.83 6.79
C SER A 284 -6.43 -18.92 7.40
N VAL A 285 -7.46 -18.49 6.67
CA VAL A 285 -8.87 -18.53 7.07
C VAL A 285 -9.74 -19.22 6.00
N PRO A 286 -10.89 -19.83 6.36
CA PRO A 286 -11.76 -20.52 5.40
C PRO A 286 -12.34 -19.61 4.30
N ARG A 287 -12.67 -18.35 4.62
CA ARG A 287 -13.19 -17.41 3.61
C ARG A 287 -12.04 -16.90 2.73
N ALA A 288 -11.84 -17.54 1.58
CA ALA A 288 -10.74 -17.22 0.68
C ALA A 288 -11.04 -16.04 -0.27
N ILE A 289 -12.31 -15.89 -0.65
CA ILE A 289 -12.78 -14.85 -1.57
C ILE A 289 -13.96 -14.15 -0.93
N TYR A 290 -13.90 -12.82 -0.85
CA TYR A 290 -14.99 -12.01 -0.30
C TYR A 290 -15.24 -10.77 -1.15
N PHE A 291 -16.41 -10.69 -1.77
CA PHE A 291 -16.88 -9.51 -2.47
C PHE A 291 -18.11 -8.97 -1.75
N HIS A 292 -17.97 -7.78 -1.18
CA HIS A 292 -19.05 -7.05 -0.55
C HIS A 292 -19.19 -5.69 -1.20
N CYS A 293 -20.11 -5.63 -2.15
CA CYS A 293 -20.38 -4.45 -2.94
C CYS A 293 -21.69 -3.84 -2.49
N GLU A 294 -21.70 -2.53 -2.32
CA GLU A 294 -22.89 -1.79 -1.94
C GLU A 294 -23.60 -1.27 -3.19
N GLU A 295 -24.94 -1.18 -3.18
CA GLU A 295 -25.74 -0.73 -4.33
C GLU A 295 -25.56 0.77 -4.64
N GLY A 296 -25.07 1.55 -3.67
CA GLY A 296 -24.96 3.00 -3.80
C GLY A 296 -26.29 3.67 -4.17
N THR A 297 -26.21 4.84 -4.78
CA THR A 297 -27.33 5.60 -5.35
C THR A 297 -27.68 5.17 -6.77
N SER A 298 -26.78 4.44 -7.44
CA SER A 298 -26.97 3.96 -8.81
C SER A 298 -27.72 2.62 -8.89
N GLY A 299 -27.90 1.94 -7.76
CA GLY A 299 -28.52 0.61 -7.69
C GLY A 299 -27.62 -0.52 -8.19
N ASN A 300 -26.40 -0.21 -8.66
CA ASN A 300 -25.48 -1.17 -9.25
C ASN A 300 -24.37 -1.51 -8.26
N GLY A 301 -24.07 -2.80 -8.13
CA GLY A 301 -22.93 -3.27 -7.36
C GLY A 301 -21.63 -3.21 -8.12
N CYS A 302 -20.66 -4.03 -7.70
CA CYS A 302 -19.43 -4.20 -8.48
C CYS A 302 -19.75 -4.98 -9.75
N ASP A 303 -19.26 -4.51 -10.90
CA ASP A 303 -19.57 -5.08 -12.20
C ASP A 303 -18.31 -5.49 -12.97
N GLY A 304 -18.43 -6.45 -13.90
CA GLY A 304 -17.31 -6.89 -14.72
C GLY A 304 -16.17 -7.52 -13.92
N ILE A 305 -16.46 -8.20 -12.81
CA ILE A 305 -15.45 -8.98 -12.08
C ILE A 305 -15.14 -10.27 -12.86
N VAL A 306 -13.87 -10.56 -13.11
CA VAL A 306 -13.45 -11.78 -13.80
C VAL A 306 -12.53 -12.59 -12.88
N LEU A 307 -12.88 -13.85 -12.60
CA LEU A 307 -11.99 -14.81 -11.94
C LEU A 307 -11.62 -15.93 -12.88
N LYS A 308 -10.32 -16.08 -13.12
CA LYS A 308 -9.75 -17.08 -14.00
C LYS A 308 -8.53 -17.73 -13.34
N ASP A 309 -8.45 -19.05 -13.40
CA ASP A 309 -7.32 -19.83 -12.88
C ASP A 309 -7.01 -19.50 -11.39
N VAL A 310 -8.05 -19.39 -10.57
CA VAL A 310 -7.95 -19.10 -9.13
C VAL A 310 -8.01 -20.42 -8.33
N HIS A 311 -6.96 -20.72 -7.56
CA HIS A 311 -6.82 -21.96 -6.79
C HIS A 311 -6.25 -21.71 -5.40
N ILE A 312 -7.11 -21.39 -4.43
CA ILE A 312 -6.76 -21.09 -3.05
C ILE A 312 -7.34 -22.17 -2.16
N ALA A 313 -6.48 -22.96 -1.51
CA ALA A 313 -6.87 -23.94 -0.50
C ALA A 313 -6.71 -23.39 0.92
N ALA A 314 -7.24 -24.08 1.93
CA ALA A 314 -6.92 -23.73 3.31
C ALA A 314 -5.49 -24.15 3.65
N ALA A 315 -4.79 -23.38 4.48
CA ALA A 315 -3.50 -23.77 5.04
C ALA A 315 -3.65 -24.91 6.05
N ALA A 316 -4.78 -24.94 6.78
CA ALA A 316 -5.11 -25.98 7.74
C ALA A 316 -5.68 -27.24 7.05
N ALA A 317 -5.19 -28.41 7.45
CA ALA A 317 -5.67 -29.69 6.93
C ALA A 317 -7.14 -29.93 7.32
N GLY A 318 -7.94 -30.44 6.37
CA GLY A 318 -9.35 -30.78 6.59
C GLY A 318 -10.30 -29.57 6.60
N VAL A 319 -9.80 -28.36 6.35
CA VAL A 319 -10.60 -27.15 6.20
C VAL A 319 -10.80 -26.86 4.71
N GLU A 320 -12.04 -26.59 4.32
CA GLU A 320 -12.36 -26.15 2.97
C GLU A 320 -12.48 -24.64 2.90
N THR A 321 -11.99 -24.07 1.82
CA THR A 321 -12.16 -22.66 1.51
C THR A 321 -13.49 -22.41 0.80
N TYR A 322 -14.04 -21.21 0.97
CA TYR A 322 -15.27 -20.79 0.31
C TYR A 322 -15.21 -19.33 -0.14
N ALA A 323 -16.15 -18.96 -1.02
CA ALA A 323 -16.36 -17.61 -1.52
C ALA A 323 -17.68 -17.01 -1.00
N VAL A 324 -17.71 -15.70 -0.78
CA VAL A 324 -18.92 -14.95 -0.45
C VAL A 324 -19.00 -13.73 -1.36
N CYS A 325 -20.18 -13.51 -1.96
CA CYS A 325 -20.45 -12.41 -2.87
C CYS A 325 -21.75 -11.72 -2.43
N VAL A 326 -21.72 -10.40 -2.35
CA VAL A 326 -22.88 -9.53 -2.12
C VAL A 326 -22.86 -8.47 -3.21
N ASN A 327 -23.89 -8.48 -4.05
CA ASN A 327 -24.07 -7.56 -5.17
C ASN A 327 -22.82 -7.43 -6.07
N ALA A 328 -22.20 -8.56 -6.38
CA ALA A 328 -21.02 -8.63 -7.22
C ALA A 328 -21.36 -9.40 -8.51
N HIS A 329 -21.05 -8.80 -9.65
CA HIS A 329 -21.43 -9.28 -10.97
C HIS A 329 -20.20 -9.50 -11.86
N GLY A 330 -20.25 -10.55 -12.68
CA GLY A 330 -19.19 -10.92 -13.60
C GLY A 330 -19.09 -12.43 -13.85
N THR A 331 -17.88 -12.91 -14.14
CA THR A 331 -17.65 -14.29 -14.59
C THR A 331 -16.58 -15.02 -13.77
N SER A 332 -16.80 -16.32 -13.57
CA SER A 332 -15.86 -17.20 -12.88
C SER A 332 -15.71 -18.51 -13.66
N THR A 333 -14.47 -18.92 -13.92
CA THR A 333 -14.21 -20.20 -14.60
C THR A 333 -14.58 -21.39 -13.71
N PRO A 334 -15.24 -22.46 -14.24
CA PRO A 334 -15.66 -23.62 -13.44
C PRO A 334 -14.53 -24.38 -12.73
N SER A 335 -13.30 -24.25 -13.20
CA SER A 335 -12.10 -24.83 -12.58
C SER A 335 -11.62 -24.10 -11.33
N ASN A 336 -12.16 -22.91 -11.04
CA ASN A 336 -11.74 -22.13 -9.87
C ASN A 336 -12.02 -22.88 -8.56
N PHE A 337 -11.08 -22.80 -7.64
CA PHE A 337 -11.18 -23.32 -6.29
C PHE A 337 -10.80 -22.21 -5.28
N PRO A 338 -11.67 -21.87 -4.32
CA PRO A 338 -13.02 -22.41 -4.13
C PRO A 338 -13.97 -22.05 -5.28
N SER A 339 -15.07 -22.81 -5.40
CA SER A 339 -16.13 -22.47 -6.35
C SER A 339 -16.75 -21.11 -5.98
N VAL A 340 -17.01 -20.29 -7.00
CA VAL A 340 -17.52 -18.91 -6.84
C VAL A 340 -18.91 -18.78 -7.47
N SER A 341 -19.83 -19.66 -7.11
CA SER A 341 -21.21 -19.67 -7.63
C SER A 341 -22.06 -18.49 -7.15
N CYS A 342 -21.56 -17.70 -6.19
CA CYS A 342 -22.23 -16.50 -5.69
C CYS A 342 -22.05 -15.28 -6.58
N LEU A 343 -21.10 -15.30 -7.52
CA LEU A 343 -20.89 -14.19 -8.45
C LEU A 343 -21.99 -14.23 -9.50
N ALA A 344 -22.83 -13.19 -9.51
CA ALA A 344 -23.91 -13.08 -10.47
C ALA A 344 -23.35 -12.78 -11.87
N PRO A 345 -24.01 -13.22 -12.95
CA PRO A 345 -23.54 -12.99 -14.32
C PRO A 345 -23.68 -11.54 -14.78
#